data_AF-A0A6G3WTZ3-F1
#
_entry.id   AF-A0A6G3WTZ3-F1
#
_cell.length_a   1.000
_cell.length_b   1.000
_cell.length_c   1.000
_cell.angle_alpha   90.00
_cell.angle_beta   90.00
_cell.angle_gamma   90.00
#
_symmetry.space_group_name_H-M   'P 1'
#
loop_
_entity.id
_entity.type
_entity.pdbx_description
1 polymer ?
#
loop_
_entity_poly.entity_id
_entity_poly.type
_entity_poly.pdbx_seq_one_letter_code
_entity_poly.pdbx_strand_id
1 'polypeptide(L)'
;LDEEEIAAEYERDRTAAGERHAASARAAQPTPEAKAEAWASVVESDKLPNSLQEAVISGFVQTDQRELLAPYTEKFFAAVKDVWDSRSHEMAQQIAVGLYPALQVSQETLDATDAW
;
A
#
# COMPACT_ATOMS: atom_id res chain seq x y z
N LEU A 1 -13.79 9.12 5.00
CA LEU A 1 -13.48 10.48 4.54
C LEU A 1 -13.51 10.44 3.04
N ASP A 2 -14.22 11.37 2.43
CA ASP A 2 -14.11 11.58 0.99
C ASP A 2 -12.86 12.42 0.65
N GLU A 3 -12.55 12.56 -0.64
CA GLU A 3 -11.38 13.32 -1.09
C GLU A 3 -11.48 14.80 -0.70
N GLU A 4 -12.68 15.38 -0.64
CA GLU A 4 -12.88 16.78 -0.27
C GLU A 4 -12.48 17.03 1.19
N GLU A 5 -12.89 16.14 2.10
CA GLU A 5 -12.49 16.20 3.51
C GLU A 5 -10.97 16.02 3.69
N ILE A 6 -10.37 15.09 2.96
CA ILE A 6 -8.92 14.83 3.02
C ILE A 6 -8.14 16.05 2.49
N ALA A 7 -8.56 16.62 1.36
CA ALA A 7 -7.93 17.79 0.77
C ALA A 7 -8.09 19.03 1.67
N ALA A 8 -9.27 19.24 2.25
CA ALA A 8 -9.52 20.34 3.17
C ALA A 8 -8.63 20.24 4.42
N GLU A 9 -8.43 19.04 4.95
CA GLU A 9 -7.55 18.86 6.12
C GLU A 9 -6.07 19.02 5.75
N TYR A 10 -5.66 18.53 4.59
CA TYR A 10 -4.30 18.75 4.08
C TYR A 10 -3.99 20.24 3.87
N GLU A 11 -4.95 21.03 3.37
CA GLU A 11 -4.77 22.47 3.23
C GLU A 11 -4.72 23.19 4.60
N ARG A 12 -5.40 22.66 5.62
CA ARG A 12 -5.26 23.17 7.00
C ARG A 12 -3.90 22.82 7.60
N ASP A 13 -3.39 21.62 7.36
CA ASP A 13 -2.10 21.14 7.86
C ASP A 13 -1.11 20.87 6.71
N ARG A 14 -0.53 21.93 6.16
CA ARG A 14 0.50 21.85 5.10
C ARG A 14 1.89 21.49 5.64
N THR A 15 1.96 20.54 6.56
CA THR A 15 3.20 19.98 7.09
C THR A 15 3.50 18.60 6.52
N ALA A 16 4.70 18.09 6.75
CA ALA A 16 5.05 16.71 6.43
C ALA A 16 4.23 15.67 7.23
N ALA A 17 3.64 16.05 8.37
CA ALA A 17 2.70 15.19 9.08
C ALA A 17 1.35 15.16 8.34
N GLY A 18 0.79 16.32 8.01
CA GLY A 18 -0.45 16.42 7.23
C GLY A 18 -0.37 15.72 5.87
N GLU A 19 0.76 15.82 5.16
CA GLU A 19 0.96 15.11 3.89
C GLU A 19 0.89 13.58 4.06
N ARG A 20 1.53 13.04 5.11
CA ARG A 20 1.47 11.60 5.42
C ARG A 20 0.07 11.17 5.83
N HIS A 21 -0.62 11.97 6.65
CA HIS A 21 -2.01 11.67 7.03
C HIS A 21 -2.93 11.65 5.82
N ALA A 22 -2.78 12.60 4.91
CA ALA A 22 -3.55 12.64 3.67
C ALA A 22 -3.25 11.43 2.78
N ALA A 23 -1.97 11.05 2.63
CA ALA A 23 -1.57 9.86 1.86
C ALA A 23 -2.16 8.56 2.45
N SER A 24 -2.08 8.37 3.75
CA SER A 24 -2.70 7.22 4.43
C SER A 24 -4.22 7.20 4.26
N ALA A 25 -4.87 8.36 4.41
CA ALA A 25 -6.33 8.47 4.29
C ALA A 25 -6.79 8.14 2.86
N ARG A 26 -6.08 8.59 1.83
CA ARG A 26 -6.37 8.24 0.43
C ARG A 26 -6.22 6.75 0.17
N ALA A 27 -5.12 6.15 0.61
CA ALA A 27 -4.88 4.71 0.45
C ALA A 27 -5.90 3.83 1.20
N ALA A 28 -6.50 4.37 2.27
CA ALA A 28 -7.51 3.69 3.07
C ALA A 28 -8.93 3.77 2.51
N GLN A 29 -9.18 4.58 1.47
CA GLN A 29 -10.51 4.68 0.87
C GLN A 29 -10.99 3.31 0.38
N PRO A 30 -12.26 2.91 0.66
CA PRO A 30 -12.79 1.59 0.33
C PRO A 30 -13.25 1.51 -1.13
N THR A 31 -12.38 1.91 -2.06
CA THR A 31 -12.67 1.88 -3.50
C THR A 31 -11.59 1.11 -4.26
N PRO A 32 -11.93 0.39 -5.34
CA PRO A 32 -10.94 -0.26 -6.20
C PRO A 32 -9.88 0.71 -6.74
N GLU A 33 -10.31 1.93 -7.08
CA GLU A 33 -9.46 2.98 -7.63
C GLU A 33 -8.39 3.41 -6.63
N ALA A 34 -8.77 3.63 -5.36
CA ALA A 34 -7.82 4.00 -4.31
C ALA A 34 -6.78 2.90 -4.05
N LYS A 35 -7.17 1.62 -4.13
CA LYS A 35 -6.21 0.50 -4.02
C LYS A 35 -5.26 0.46 -5.22
N ALA A 36 -5.76 0.70 -6.42
CA ALA A 36 -4.94 0.69 -7.62
C ALA A 36 -3.92 1.83 -7.58
N GLU A 37 -4.34 3.03 -7.20
CA GLU A 37 -3.46 4.19 -7.07
C GLU A 37 -2.40 4.00 -5.98
N ALA A 38 -2.81 3.56 -4.79
CA ALA A 38 -1.89 3.25 -3.70
C ALA A 38 -0.84 2.22 -4.13
N TRP A 39 -1.28 1.10 -4.73
CA TRP A 39 -0.40 0.06 -5.26
C TRP A 39 0.61 0.60 -6.28
N ALA A 40 0.13 1.31 -7.30
CA ALA A 40 0.98 1.86 -8.35
C ALA A 40 2.01 2.84 -7.78
N SER A 41 1.62 3.65 -6.80
CA SER A 41 2.51 4.63 -6.19
C SER A 41 3.69 4.03 -5.41
N VAL A 42 3.53 2.82 -4.85
CA VAL A 42 4.54 2.19 -3.99
C VAL A 42 5.26 1.02 -4.64
N VAL A 43 4.58 0.25 -5.51
CA VAL A 43 5.16 -0.93 -6.17
C VAL A 43 5.70 -0.57 -7.54
N GLU A 44 4.92 0.17 -8.33
CA GLU A 44 5.23 0.47 -9.73
C GLU A 44 6.07 1.76 -9.89
N SER A 45 6.31 2.49 -8.80
CA SER A 45 7.06 3.75 -8.73
C SER A 45 8.00 3.78 -7.53
N ASP A 46 9.15 4.46 -7.66
CA ASP A 46 10.12 4.76 -6.57
C ASP A 46 10.19 6.25 -6.23
N LYS A 47 9.26 7.05 -6.73
CA LYS A 47 9.32 8.51 -6.57
C LYS A 47 8.94 8.99 -5.18
N LEU A 48 8.27 8.15 -4.39
CA LEU A 48 7.85 8.51 -3.03
C LEU A 48 9.06 8.51 -2.09
N PRO A 49 9.25 9.56 -1.28
CA PRO A 49 10.09 9.50 -0.10
C PRO A 49 9.64 8.35 0.82
N ASN A 50 10.58 7.71 1.51
CA ASN A 50 10.31 6.57 2.41
C ASN A 50 9.16 6.83 3.40
N SER A 51 9.05 8.05 3.92
CA SER A 51 8.03 8.43 4.90
C SER A 51 6.61 8.51 4.30
N LEU A 52 6.50 8.82 3.01
CA LEU A 52 5.22 8.79 2.27
C LEU A 52 4.91 7.38 1.79
N GLN A 53 5.92 6.61 1.37
CA GLN A 53 5.74 5.20 1.05
C GLN A 53 5.17 4.43 2.26
N GLU A 54 5.76 4.61 3.43
CA GLU A 54 5.26 4.03 4.69
C GLU A 54 3.81 4.45 4.98
N ALA A 55 3.48 5.73 4.78
CA ALA A 55 2.14 6.24 5.00
C ALA A 55 1.10 5.61 4.05
N VAL A 56 1.43 5.45 2.76
CA VAL A 56 0.55 4.79 1.78
C VAL A 56 0.38 3.31 2.12
N ILE A 57 1.47 2.60 2.44
CA ILE A 57 1.43 1.18 2.83
C ILE A 57 0.55 0.99 4.07
N SER A 58 0.68 1.85 5.08
CA SER A 58 -0.15 1.85 6.29
C SER A 58 -1.65 2.03 5.98
N GLY A 59 -1.98 2.87 5.00
CA GLY A 59 -3.36 3.07 4.56
C GLY A 59 -3.90 1.93 3.67
N PHE A 60 -3.04 1.19 2.98
CA PHE A 60 -3.45 0.20 2.00
C PHE A 60 -4.16 -1.01 2.63
N VAL A 61 -3.59 -1.63 3.66
CA VAL A 61 -4.12 -2.85 4.27
C VAL A 61 -5.21 -2.52 5.30
N GLN A 62 -6.47 -2.61 4.87
CA GLN A 62 -7.65 -2.40 5.71
C GLN A 62 -8.42 -3.71 5.94
N THR A 63 -8.72 -4.03 7.20
CA THR A 63 -9.24 -5.35 7.61
C THR A 63 -10.66 -5.63 7.14
N ASP A 64 -11.45 -4.59 6.90
CA ASP A 64 -12.81 -4.60 6.37
C ASP A 64 -12.86 -4.59 4.83
N GLN A 65 -11.73 -4.47 4.15
CA GLN A 65 -11.62 -4.33 2.69
C GLN A 65 -11.02 -5.58 2.01
N ARG A 66 -11.23 -6.76 2.59
CA ARG A 66 -10.61 -8.03 2.12
C ARG A 66 -10.87 -8.33 0.64
N GLU A 67 -12.08 -8.09 0.16
CA GLU A 67 -12.44 -8.34 -1.25
C GLU A 67 -11.69 -7.39 -2.20
N LEU A 68 -11.49 -6.12 -1.81
CA LEU A 68 -10.70 -5.16 -2.58
C LEU A 68 -9.21 -5.52 -2.57
N LEU A 69 -8.73 -6.17 -1.51
CA LEU A 69 -7.34 -6.60 -1.36
C LEU A 69 -7.04 -7.94 -2.06
N ALA A 70 -8.04 -8.78 -2.31
CA ALA A 70 -7.83 -10.13 -2.86
C ALA A 70 -7.04 -10.15 -4.19
N PRO A 71 -7.26 -9.24 -5.16
CA PRO A 71 -6.49 -9.22 -6.40
C PRO A 71 -5.01 -8.86 -6.23
N TYR A 72 -4.62 -8.34 -5.07
CA TYR A 72 -3.24 -7.88 -4.81
C TYR A 72 -2.33 -8.98 -4.24
N THR A 73 -2.88 -10.12 -3.81
CA THR A 73 -2.08 -11.29 -3.40
C THR A 73 -1.19 -11.77 -4.53
N GLU A 74 -1.78 -12.05 -5.70
CA GLU A 74 -1.03 -12.49 -6.87
C GLU A 74 -0.04 -11.42 -7.35
N LYS A 75 -0.50 -10.15 -7.38
CA LYS A 75 0.36 -9.01 -7.75
C LYS A 75 1.56 -8.84 -6.83
N PHE A 76 1.40 -9.10 -5.53
CA PHE A 76 2.48 -9.05 -4.55
C PHE A 76 3.55 -10.08 -4.85
N PHE A 77 3.19 -11.35 -4.99
CA PHE A 77 4.17 -12.40 -5.27
C PHE A 77 4.81 -12.22 -6.66
N ALA A 78 4.09 -11.68 -7.63
CA ALA A 78 4.65 -11.35 -8.94
C ALA A 78 5.68 -10.20 -8.89
N ALA A 79 5.52 -9.23 -7.98
CA ALA A 79 6.34 -8.01 -7.94
C ALA A 79 7.44 -8.03 -6.87
N VAL A 80 7.26 -8.74 -5.75
CA VAL A 80 8.11 -8.62 -4.55
C VAL A 80 9.58 -8.92 -4.83
N LYS A 81 9.86 -9.88 -5.71
CA LYS A 81 11.23 -10.23 -6.10
C LYS A 81 11.90 -9.06 -6.85
N ASP A 82 11.22 -8.49 -7.84
CA ASP A 82 11.76 -7.38 -8.63
C ASP A 82 11.92 -6.12 -7.78
N VAL A 83 11.01 -5.87 -6.83
CA VAL A 83 11.14 -4.81 -5.83
C VAL A 83 12.41 -4.99 -5.00
N TRP A 84 12.68 -6.21 -4.54
CA TRP A 84 13.88 -6.50 -3.73
C TRP A 84 15.18 -6.29 -4.51
N ASP A 85 15.18 -6.63 -5.80
CA ASP A 85 16.37 -6.53 -6.65
C ASP A 85 16.63 -5.09 -7.14
N SER A 86 15.59 -4.26 -7.24
CA SER A 86 15.67 -2.93 -7.88
C SER A 86 15.59 -1.73 -6.94
N ARG A 87 15.04 -1.88 -5.73
CA ARG A 87 14.84 -0.77 -4.78
C ARG A 87 15.94 -0.72 -3.72
N SER A 88 15.99 0.38 -2.97
CA SER A 88 16.81 0.44 -1.76
C SER A 88 16.32 -0.61 -0.74
N HIS A 89 17.22 -1.10 0.12
CA HIS A 89 16.87 -2.13 1.11
C HIS A 89 15.72 -1.70 2.03
N GLU A 90 15.71 -0.43 2.44
CA GLU A 90 14.65 0.13 3.28
C GLU A 90 13.30 0.14 2.55
N MET A 91 13.25 0.62 1.31
CA MET A 91 12.02 0.63 0.51
C MET A 91 11.51 -0.78 0.25
N ALA A 92 12.39 -1.70 -0.13
CA ALA A 92 12.03 -3.09 -0.38
C ALA A 92 11.48 -3.77 0.88
N GLN A 93 12.10 -3.54 2.04
CA GLN A 93 11.63 -4.06 3.31
C GLN A 93 10.24 -3.53 3.68
N GLN A 94 10.00 -2.23 3.53
CA GLN A 94 8.68 -1.63 3.79
C GLN A 94 7.59 -2.28 2.94
N ILE A 95 7.84 -2.47 1.64
CA ILE A 95 6.91 -3.13 0.72
C ILE A 95 6.68 -4.60 1.11
N ALA A 96 7.77 -5.35 1.31
CA ALA A 96 7.70 -6.78 1.60
C ALA A 96 6.95 -7.08 2.91
N VAL A 97 7.17 -6.28 3.96
CA VAL A 97 6.51 -6.45 5.26
C VAL A 97 5.09 -5.88 5.25
N GLY A 98 4.92 -4.68 4.70
CA GLY A 98 3.68 -3.93 4.83
C GLY A 98 2.59 -4.32 3.83
N LEU A 99 2.95 -4.87 2.67
CA LEU A 99 1.99 -5.33 1.65
C LEU A 99 1.81 -6.84 1.62
N TYR A 100 2.46 -7.58 2.52
CA TYR A 100 2.28 -9.02 2.63
C TYR A 100 0.79 -9.35 2.85
N PRO A 101 0.18 -10.26 2.06
CA PRO A 101 -1.26 -10.50 2.06
C PRO A 101 -1.77 -11.32 3.27
N ALA A 102 -1.41 -10.91 4.49
CA ALA A 102 -1.73 -11.60 5.75
C ALA A 102 -3.25 -11.76 6.01
N LEU A 103 -4.07 -10.87 5.44
CA LEU A 103 -5.53 -10.92 5.60
C LEU A 103 -6.21 -11.95 4.68
N GLN A 104 -5.51 -12.41 3.65
CA GLN A 104 -5.99 -13.43 2.72
C GLN A 104 -5.64 -14.80 3.30
N VAL A 105 -6.32 -15.19 4.38
CA VAL A 105 -6.14 -16.51 4.99
C VAL A 105 -6.96 -17.52 4.17
N SER A 106 -6.37 -17.99 3.08
CA SER A 106 -6.87 -19.09 2.25
C SER A 106 -5.74 -20.10 2.03
N GLN A 107 -6.11 -21.35 1.69
CA GLN A 107 -5.11 -22.36 1.31
C GLN A 107 -4.25 -21.89 0.13
N GLU A 108 -4.83 -21.12 -0.79
CA GLU A 108 -4.15 -20.52 -1.92
C GLU A 108 -3.02 -19.55 -1.51
N THR A 109 -3.22 -18.74 -0.47
CA THR A 109 -2.16 -17.85 0.04
C THR A 109 -1.02 -18.63 0.71
N LEU A 110 -1.33 -19.75 1.36
CA LEU A 110 -0.31 -20.64 1.95
C LEU A 110 0.53 -21.29 0.84
N ASP A 111 -0.13 -21.87 -0.16
CA ASP A 111 0.53 -22.54 -1.28
C ASP A 111 1.41 -21.55 -2.07
N ALA A 112 0.98 -20.29 -2.26
CA ALA A 112 1.76 -19.24 -2.91
C ALA A 112 2.99 -18.80 -2.08
N THR A 113 2.86 -18.76 -0.75
CA THR A 113 3.97 -18.39 0.16
C THR A 113 5.03 -19.48 0.19
N ASP A 114 4.63 -20.76 0.24
CA ASP A 114 5.57 -21.90 0.26
C ASP A 114 6.30 -22.09 -1.08
N ALA A 115 5.72 -21.61 -2.19
CA ALA A 115 6.29 -21.72 -3.53
C ALA A 115 7.32 -20.62 -3.87
N TRP A 116 7.34 -19.54 -3.11
CA TRP A 116 8.28 -18.41 -3.29
C TRP A 116 9.61 -18.66 -2.55
#